data_AF-A0A4C1ST05-F1
#
_entry.id   AF-A0A4C1ST05-F1
#
_cell.length_a   1.000
_cell.length_b   1.000
_cell.length_c   1.000
_cell.angle_alpha   90.00
_cell.angle_beta   90.00
_cell.angle_gamma   90.00
#
_symmetry.space_group_name_H-M   'P 1'
#
loop_
_entity.id
_entity.type
_entity.pdbx_description
1 polymer ?
#
loop_
_entity_poly.entity_id
_entity_poly.type
_entity_poly.pdbx_seq_one_letter_code
_entity_poly.pdbx_strand_id
1 'polypeptide(L)'
;MLSGHGCFREYLHRFKHDNSPECPSCPGVIENAKHVFFECPRFYPQRDQLENVLQQSIQPETIVEAMLSSKASWNAINTFATEVLIDLRSIERKRASDNN
;
A
#
# COMPACT_ATOMS: atom_id res chain seq x y z
N MET A 1 -3.99 7.96 -2.56
CA MET A 1 -3.50 6.58 -2.38
C MET A 1 -2.61 6.16 -3.55
N LEU A 2 -3.16 6.00 -4.76
CA LEU A 2 -2.42 5.45 -5.91
C LEU A 2 -1.41 6.41 -6.55
N SER A 3 -1.44 7.70 -6.19
CA SER A 3 -0.48 8.70 -6.67
C SER A 3 0.94 8.53 -6.13
N GLY A 4 1.20 7.52 -5.29
CA GLY A 4 2.51 7.29 -4.67
C GLY A 4 2.91 8.30 -3.59
N HIS A 5 2.06 9.28 -3.29
CA HIS A 5 2.35 10.28 -2.25
C HIS A 5 2.02 9.75 -0.85
N GLY A 6 2.86 10.09 0.13
CA GLY A 6 2.61 9.79 1.55
C GLY A 6 3.73 8.95 2.18
N CYS A 7 3.35 7.92 2.93
CA CYS A 7 4.23 7.10 3.76
C CYS A 7 5.00 6.00 3.00
N PHE A 8 5.00 6.03 1.67
CA PHE A 8 5.76 5.10 0.83
C PHE A 8 7.25 5.46 0.88
N ARG A 9 8.13 4.47 1.08
CA ARG A 9 9.58 4.77 1.17
C ARG A 9 10.14 5.39 -0.09
N GLU A 10 9.65 5.04 -1.28
CA GLU A 10 10.05 5.72 -2.53
C GLU A 10 9.83 7.24 -2.45
N TYR A 11 8.66 7.65 -1.96
CA TYR A 11 8.30 9.05 -1.80
C TYR A 11 9.12 9.74 -0.71
N LEU A 12 9.25 9.10 0.45
CA LEU A 12 10.00 9.66 1.59
C LEU A 12 11.49 9.81 1.27
N HIS A 13 12.09 8.81 0.63
CA HIS A 13 13.49 8.84 0.22
C HIS A 13 13.77 9.96 -0.79
N ARG A 14 12.85 10.24 -1.72
CA ARG A 14 12.97 11.37 -2.67
C ARG A 14 13.19 12.71 -1.97
N PHE A 15 12.64 12.90 -0.78
CA PHE A 15 12.78 14.11 0.03
C PHE A 15 13.74 13.94 1.22
N LYS A 16 14.52 12.86 1.24
CA LYS A 16 15.51 12.53 2.30
C LYS A 16 14.88 12.35 3.70
N HIS A 17 13.62 11.92 3.76
CA HIS A 17 12.94 11.55 5.00
C HIS A 17 13.11 10.06 5.37
N ASP A 18 13.60 9.23 4.45
CA ASP A 18 13.98 7.84 4.71
C ASP A 18 15.33 7.56 4.05
N ASN A 19 16.12 6.65 4.63
CA ASN A 19 17.48 6.35 4.20
C ASN A 19 17.53 5.46 2.94
N SER A 20 16.43 4.78 2.61
CA SER A 20 16.34 3.90 1.45
C SER A 20 14.92 3.84 0.91
N PRO A 21 14.73 3.77 -0.43
CA PRO A 21 13.42 3.60 -1.05
C PRO A 21 12.92 2.13 -1.04
N GLU A 22 13.76 1.19 -0.63
CA GLU A 22 13.48 -0.25 -0.73
C GLU A 22 12.50 -0.75 0.32
N CYS A 23 11.68 -1.74 -0.02
CA CYS A 23 10.77 -2.42 0.88
C CYS A 23 11.56 -3.28 1.89
N PRO A 24 11.34 -3.11 3.21
CA PRO A 24 12.07 -3.89 4.22
C PRO A 24 11.87 -5.40 4.15
N SER A 25 10.78 -5.85 3.52
CA SER A 25 10.42 -7.28 3.39
C SER A 25 10.65 -7.84 1.99
N CYS A 26 11.06 -7.00 1.02
CA CYS A 26 11.29 -7.41 -0.36
C CYS A 26 12.63 -6.83 -0.85
N PRO A 27 13.74 -7.57 -0.66
CA PRO A 27 15.08 -7.09 -1.00
C PRO A 27 15.17 -6.64 -2.46
N GLY A 28 15.73 -5.45 -2.71
CA GLY A 28 15.90 -4.89 -4.04
C GLY A 28 14.61 -4.38 -4.72
N VAL A 29 13.46 -4.42 -4.02
CA VAL A 29 12.18 -3.93 -4.56
C VAL A 29 11.86 -2.57 -3.96
N ILE A 30 11.53 -1.59 -4.80
CA ILE A 30 11.15 -0.25 -4.37
C ILE A 30 9.75 -0.27 -3.74
N GLU A 31 9.62 0.28 -2.54
CA GLU A 31 8.32 0.41 -1.85
C GLU A 31 7.55 1.62 -2.39
N ASN A 32 6.91 1.43 -3.54
CA ASN A 32 5.95 2.37 -4.12
C ASN A 32 4.50 1.89 -3.95
N ALA A 33 3.52 2.69 -4.37
CA ALA A 33 2.11 2.34 -4.23
C ALA A 33 1.74 1.03 -4.96
N LYS A 34 2.29 0.79 -6.17
CA LYS A 34 2.03 -0.44 -6.91
C LYS A 34 2.50 -1.66 -6.12
N HIS A 35 3.76 -1.65 -5.69
CA HIS A 35 4.31 -2.74 -4.90
C HIS A 35 3.49 -2.98 -3.64
N VAL A 36 3.21 -1.93 -2.86
CA VAL A 36 2.45 -2.04 -1.60
C VAL A 36 1.08 -2.69 -1.81
N PHE A 37 0.28 -2.19 -2.75
CA PHE A 37 -1.11 -2.63 -2.90
C PHE A 37 -1.26 -3.96 -3.63
N PHE A 38 -0.35 -4.31 -4.54
CA PHE A 38 -0.55 -5.47 -5.43
C PHE A 38 0.45 -6.60 -5.25
N GLU A 39 1.63 -6.36 -4.67
CA GLU A 39 2.72 -7.34 -4.67
C GLU A 39 3.29 -7.64 -3.27
N CYS A 40 3.29 -6.65 -2.38
CA CYS A 40 4.00 -6.71 -1.11
C CYS A 40 3.42 -7.81 -0.18
N PRO A 41 4.22 -8.77 0.30
CA PRO A 41 3.75 -9.83 1.19
C PRO A 41 3.24 -9.33 2.54
N ARG A 42 3.71 -8.18 3.03
CA ARG A 42 3.25 -7.58 4.30
C ARG A 42 1.75 -7.28 4.30
N PHE A 43 1.20 -6.99 3.13
CA PHE A 43 -0.20 -6.62 2.96
C PHE A 43 -1.00 -7.71 2.26
N TYR A 44 -0.45 -8.92 2.14
CA TYR A 44 -1.16 -10.08 1.60
C TYR A 44 -2.46 -10.36 2.36
N PRO A 45 -2.51 -10.38 3.71
CA PRO A 45 -3.76 -10.68 4.43
C PRO A 45 -4.90 -9.69 4.10
N GLN A 46 -4.60 -8.39 4.06
CA GLN A 46 -5.58 -7.35 3.74
C GLN A 46 -6.02 -7.44 2.27
N ARG A 47 -5.08 -7.78 1.36
CA ARG A 47 -5.38 -7.98 -0.08
C ARG A 47 -6.24 -9.22 -0.30
N ASP A 48 -5.90 -10.35 0.34
CA ASP A 48 -6.66 -11.60 0.27
C ASP A 48 -8.10 -11.41 0.77
N GLN A 49 -8.27 -10.70 1.89
CA GLN A 49 -9.60 -10.34 2.38
C GLN A 49 -10.39 -9.47 1.38
N LEU A 50 -9.74 -8.50 0.73
CA LEU A 50 -10.37 -7.67 -0.30
C LEU A 50 -10.78 -8.50 -1.52
N GLU A 51 -9.90 -9.35 -2.03
CA GLU A 51 -10.17 -10.20 -3.20
C GLU A 51 -11.30 -11.19 -2.91
N ASN A 52 -11.39 -11.72 -1.69
CA ASN A 52 -12.52 -12.53 -1.24
C ASN A 52 -13.84 -11.75 -1.22
N VAL A 53 -13.83 -10.47 -0.82
CA VAL A 53 -15.05 -9.63 -0.86
C VAL A 53 -15.45 -9.29 -2.29
N LEU A 54 -14.47 -9.02 -3.17
CA LEU A 54 -14.73 -8.65 -4.56
C LEU A 54 -14.97 -9.85 -5.49
N GLN A 55 -14.70 -11.07 -5.02
CA GLN A 55 -14.75 -12.31 -5.81
C GLN A 55 -13.90 -12.24 -7.08
N GLN A 56 -12.79 -11.50 -7.03
CA GLN A 56 -11.84 -11.32 -8.12
C GLN A 56 -10.48 -10.86 -7.58
N SER A 57 -9.42 -11.12 -8.33
CA SER A 57 -8.11 -10.56 -8.01
C SER A 57 -8.04 -9.07 -8.34
N ILE A 58 -7.34 -8.30 -7.50
CA ILE A 58 -7.09 -6.89 -7.75
C ILE A 58 -5.80 -6.71 -8.53
N GLN A 59 -5.87 -5.96 -9.63
CA GLN A 59 -4.70 -5.61 -10.43
C GLN A 59 -4.66 -4.09 -10.62
N PRO A 60 -3.47 -3.50 -10.85
CA PRO A 60 -3.35 -2.07 -11.11
C PRO A 60 -4.29 -1.57 -12.22
N GLU A 61 -4.50 -2.40 -13.24
CA GLU A 61 -5.31 -2.09 -14.41
C GLU A 61 -6.81 -2.21 -14.14
N THR A 62 -7.23 -3.05 -13.18
CA THR A 62 -8.65 -3.37 -12.92
C THR A 62 -9.21 -2.67 -11.69
N ILE A 63 -8.35 -2.16 -10.80
CA ILE A 63 -8.80 -1.63 -9.49
C ILE A 63 -9.77 -0.45 -9.63
N VAL A 64 -9.58 0.42 -10.62
CA VAL A 64 -10.45 1.58 -10.83
C VAL A 64 -11.83 1.14 -11.32
N GLU A 65 -11.89 0.16 -12.22
CA GLU A 65 -13.15 -0.43 -12.66
C GLU A 65 -13.88 -1.12 -11.50
N ALA A 66 -13.15 -1.90 -10.69
CA ALA A 66 -13.70 -2.53 -9.50
C ALA A 66 -14.25 -1.51 -8.50
N MET A 67 -13.54 -0.40 -8.27
CA MET A 67 -13.99 0.73 -7.43
C MET A 67 -15.31 1.33 -7.93
N LEU A 68 -15.50 1.43 -9.24
CA LEU A 68 -16.69 2.05 -9.85
C LEU A 68 -17.87 1.08 -9.99
N SER A 69 -17.65 -0.23 -9.90
CA SER A 69 -18.69 -1.25 -10.12
C SER A 69 -19.85 -1.18 -9.12
N SER A 70 -19.60 -0.80 -7.86
CA SER A 70 -20.63 -0.65 -6.85
C SER A 70 -20.14 0.14 -5.63
N LYS A 71 -21.08 0.68 -4.85
CA LYS A 71 -20.76 1.31 -3.56
C LYS A 71 -20.13 0.31 -2.57
N ALA A 72 -20.52 -0.96 -2.62
CA ALA A 72 -19.95 -1.99 -1.77
C ALA A 72 -18.49 -2.26 -2.12
N SER A 73 -18.18 -2.39 -3.43
CA SER A 73 -16.82 -2.55 -3.94
C SER A 73 -15.94 -1.35 -3.60
N TRP A 74 -16.45 -0.13 -3.80
CA TRP A 74 -15.77 1.10 -3.37
C TRP A 74 -15.43 1.07 -1.88
N ASN A 75 -16.40 0.76 -1.02
CA ASN A 75 -16.18 0.72 0.42
C ASN A 75 -15.14 -0.33 0.81
N ALA A 76 -15.21 -1.53 0.23
CA ALA A 76 -14.25 -2.59 0.49
C ALA A 76 -12.82 -2.17 0.11
N ILE A 77 -12.64 -1.61 -1.09
CA ILE A 77 -11.33 -1.13 -1.55
C ILE A 77 -10.85 0.05 -0.70
N ASN A 78 -11.74 0.96 -0.30
CA ASN A 78 -11.40 2.09 0.56
C ASN A 78 -11.01 1.66 1.98
N THR A 79 -11.62 0.61 2.54
CA THR A 79 -11.22 0.02 3.82
C THR A 79 -9.82 -0.56 3.71
N PHE A 80 -9.57 -1.44 2.73
CA PHE A 80 -8.26 -2.01 2.46
C PHE A 80 -7.17 -0.94 2.30
N ALA A 81 -7.45 0.06 1.46
CA ALA A 81 -6.61 1.23 1.24
C ALA A 81 -6.22 1.93 2.54
N THR A 82 -7.21 2.15 3.41
CA THR A 82 -7.04 2.87 4.66
C THR A 82 -6.21 2.07 5.66
N GLU A 83 -6.48 0.77 5.80
CA GLU A 83 -5.72 -0.13 6.70
C GLU A 83 -4.24 -0.16 6.32
N VAL A 84 -3.93 -0.39 5.04
CA VAL A 84 -2.55 -0.42 4.54
C VAL A 84 -1.83 0.91 4.78
N LEU A 85 -2.50 2.05 4.54
CA LEU A 85 -1.89 3.36 4.75
C LEU A 85 -1.68 3.70 6.24
N ILE A 86 -2.58 3.27 7.12
CA ILE A 86 -2.43 3.41 8.58
C ILE A 86 -1.23 2.60 9.05
N ASP A 87 -1.10 1.35 8.60
CA ASP A 87 0.02 0.48 8.92
C ASP A 87 1.35 1.08 8.44
N LEU A 88 1.41 1.51 7.17
CA LEU A 88 2.61 2.16 6.63
C LEU A 88 3.01 3.41 7.42
N ARG A 89 2.05 4.27 7.77
CA ARG A 89 2.32 5.47 8.57
C ARG A 89 2.77 5.12 9.99
N SER A 90 2.27 4.03 10.56
CA SER A 90 2.75 3.52 11.86
C SER A 90 4.20 3.06 11.78
N ILE A 91 4.55 2.31 10.72
CA ILE A 91 5.91 1.83 10.46
C ILE A 91 6.86 3.01 10.20
N GLU A 92 6.45 3.97 9.37
CA GLU A 92 7.20 5.21 9.10
C GLU A 92 7.58 5.93 10.41
N ARG A 93 6.60 6.18 11.29
CA ARG A 93 6.84 6.90 12.55
C ARG A 93 7.81 6.17 13.47
N LYS A 94 7.71 4.84 13.55
CA LYS A 94 8.65 4.02 14.34
C LYS A 94 10.08 4.13 13.79
N ARG A 95 10.25 4.07 12.46
CA ARG A 95 11.57 4.25 11.84
C ARG A 95 12.12 5.66 12.09
N ALA A 96 11.28 6.69 12.02
CA ALA A 96 11.68 8.06 12.29
C ALA A 96 12.12 8.27 13.75
N SER A 97 11.49 7.59 14.71
CA SER A 97 11.93 7.63 16.11
C SER A 97 13.23 6.86 16.35
N ASP A 98 13.45 5.75 15.64
CA ASP A 98 14.67 4.94 15.80
C ASP A 98 15.92 5.60 15.17
N ASN A 99 15.72 6.50 14.20
CA ASN A 99 16.78 7.24 13.51
C ASN A 99 17.22 8.52 14.23
N ASN A 100 16.60 8.90 15.34
CA ASN A 100 16.83 10.15 16.05
C ASN A 100 17.46 9.92 17.44
#